data_AF-A0A8S3BXT8-F1
#
_entry.id   AF-A0A8S3BXT8-F1
#
_cell.length_a   1.000
_cell.length_b   1.000
_cell.length_c   1.000
_cell.angle_alpha   90.00
_cell.angle_beta   90.00
_cell.angle_gamma   90.00
#
_symmetry.space_group_name_H-M   'P 1'
#
loop_
_entity.id
_entity.type
_entity.pdbx_description
1 polymer ?
#
loop_
_entity_poly.entity_id
_entity_poly.type
_entity_poly.pdbx_seq_one_letter_code
_entity_poly.pdbx_strand_id
1 'polypeptide(L)' 'MSHFCYNRGCQKRYTPTNDATKDDNACQYHPGLPYFHDAYKIWSCCQKKSHDFS' A
#
# COMPACT_ATOMS: atom_id res chain seq x y z
N MET A 1 0.70 14.30 16.29
CA MET A 1 0.31 14.38 14.86
C MET A 1 0.36 12.98 14.27
N SER A 2 -0.74 12.52 13.66
CA SER A 2 -0.76 11.26 12.91
C SER A 2 -0.31 11.51 11.47
N HIS A 3 0.62 10.71 10.99
CA HIS A 3 1.09 10.73 9.61
C HIS A 3 0.42 9.61 8.83
N PHE A 4 0.26 9.79 7.51
CA PHE A 4 -0.24 8.74 6.63
C PHE A 4 0.91 8.08 5.89
N CYS A 5 0.84 6.77 5.70
CA CYS A 5 1.77 6.06 4.84
C CYS A 5 1.40 6.29 3.38
N TYR A 6 2.34 6.85 2.62
CA TYR A 6 2.18 7.13 1.19
C TYR A 6 2.58 5.96 0.28
N ASN A 7 2.95 4.82 0.87
CA ASN A 7 3.24 3.61 0.09
C ASN A 7 1.95 3.07 -0.55
N ARG A 8 2.07 2.68 -1.82
CA ARG A 8 0.94 2.26 -2.67
C ARG A 8 0.22 1.05 -2.06
N GLY A 9 -1.05 1.23 -1.72
CA GLY A 9 -1.88 0.19 -1.11
C GLY A 9 -1.73 0.02 0.41
N CYS A 10 -0.88 0.82 1.09
CA CYS A 10 -0.82 0.81 2.55
C CYS A 10 -1.85 1.77 3.17
N GLN A 11 -1.74 3.08 2.87
CA GLN A 11 -2.62 4.15 3.39
C GLN A 11 -2.85 4.17 4.92
N LYS A 12 -2.11 3.38 5.69
CA LYS A 12 -2.26 3.28 7.14
C LYS A 12 -1.83 4.59 7.80
N ARG A 13 -2.54 4.96 8.87
CA ARG A 13 -2.12 6.03 9.79
C ARG A 13 -1.05 5.48 10.72
N TYR A 14 0.00 6.25 10.93
CA TYR A 14 1.04 5.92 11.87
C TYR A 14 1.44 7.15 12.69
N THR A 15 1.92 6.89 13.91
CA THR A 15 2.55 7.92 14.75
C THR A 15 4.06 7.69 14.71
N PRO A 16 4.88 8.75 14.57
CA PRO A 16 6.33 8.61 14.56
C PRO A 16 6.91 8.12 15.90
N THR A 17 6.09 8.07 16.96
CA THR A 17 6.43 7.55 18.28
C THR A 17 6.11 6.07 18.49
N ASN A 18 5.42 5.40 17.54
CA ASN A 18 5.18 3.96 17.65
C ASN A 18 6.34 3.21 16.98
N ASP A 19 7.17 2.56 17.80
CA ASP A 19 8.31 1.71 17.38
C ASP A 19 7.91 0.60 16.39
N ALA A 20 6.63 0.22 16.36
CA ALA A 20 6.06 -0.74 15.40
C ALA A 20 6.11 -0.27 13.93
N THR A 21 6.51 0.98 13.65
CA THR A 21 6.67 1.50 12.27
C THR A 21 8.09 1.37 11.73
N LYS A 22 9.07 1.06 12.58
CA LYS A 22 10.46 0.80 12.16
C LYS A 22 10.67 -0.61 11.63
N ASP A 23 9.73 -1.51 11.88
CA ASP A 23 9.79 -2.86 11.33
C ASP A 23 9.39 -2.78 9.84
N ASP A 24 10.31 -3.14 8.94
CA ASP A 24 10.09 -3.13 7.49
C ASP A 24 8.84 -3.95 7.10
N ASN A 25 8.41 -4.89 7.96
CA ASN A 25 7.21 -5.71 7.77
C ASN A 25 5.89 -5.03 8.19
N ALA A 26 5.94 -3.89 8.90
CA ALA A 26 4.73 -3.21 9.37
C ALA A 26 3.94 -2.56 8.22
N CYS A 27 4.66 -2.13 7.19
CA CYS A 27 4.09 -1.54 5.98
C CYS A 27 3.94 -2.61 4.90
N GLN A 28 2.75 -3.18 4.76
CA GLN A 28 2.43 -4.00 3.59
C GLN A 28 1.97 -3.09 2.45
N TYR A 29 2.75 -3.02 1.39
CA TYR A 29 2.47 -2.20 0.22
C TYR A 29 2.84 -2.95 -1.06
N HIS A 30 2.40 -2.41 -2.19
CA HIS A 30 2.74 -2.91 -3.51
C HIS A 30 3.96 -2.15 -4.07
N PRO A 31 5.15 -2.78 -4.16
CA PRO A 31 6.33 -2.14 -4.77
C PRO A 31 6.18 -1.99 -6.30
N GLY A 32 5.34 -2.83 -6.91
CA GLY A 32 5.07 -2.79 -8.34
C GLY A 32 4.18 -1.62 -8.77
N LEU A 33 4.23 -1.31 -10.07
CA LEU A 33 3.28 -0.38 -10.69
C LEU A 33 1.90 -1.05 -10.85
N PRO A 34 0.81 -0.29 -10.67
CA PRO A 34 -0.51 -0.77 -11.05
C PRO A 34 -0.65 -0.73 -12.58
N TYR A 35 -1.39 -1.68 -13.13
CA TYR A 35 -1.85 -1.66 -14.52
C TYR A 35 -3.33 -2.02 -14.56
N PHE A 36 -4.02 -1.57 -15.60
CA PHE A 36 -5.46 -1.74 -15.72
C PHE A 36 -5.76 -2.72 -16.87
N HIS A 37 -6.54 -3.75 -16.58
CA HIS A 37 -6.99 -4.74 -17.55
C HIS A 37 -8.38 -5.24 -17.14
N ASP A 38 -9.31 -5.37 -18.09
CA ASP A 38 -10.70 -5.81 -17.87
C ASP A 38 -11.44 -5.11 -16.71
N ALA A 39 -11.25 -3.79 -16.54
CA ALA A 39 -11.80 -3.03 -15.41
C ALA A 39 -11.34 -3.51 -14.01
N TYR A 40 -10.14 -4.11 -13.94
CA TYR A 40 -9.42 -4.37 -12.70
C TYR A 40 -8.16 -3.52 -12.61
N LYS A 41 -7.89 -2.97 -11.43
CA LYS A 41 -6.57 -2.48 -11.03
C LYS A 41 -5.74 -3.68 -10.60
N ILE A 42 -4.66 -3.97 -11.30
CA ILE A 42 -3.80 -5.12 -11.04
C ILE A 42 -2.40 -4.65 -10.65
N TRP A 43 -1.82 -5.27 -9.63
CA TRP A 43 -0.47 -4.95 -9.18
C TRP A 43 0.57 -5.87 -9.83
N SER A 44 1.52 -5.31 -10.55
CA SER A 44 2.60 -6.08 -11.20
C SER A 44 3.43 -6.93 -10.23
N CYS A 45 3.55 -6.51 -8.97
CA CYS A 45 4.36 -7.23 -7.97
C CYS A 45 3.75 -8.56 -7.51
N CYS A 46 2.44 -8.73 -7.55
CA CYS A 46 1.78 -9.92 -6.99
C CYS A 46 0.55 -10.38 -7.76
N GLN A 47 0.24 -9.75 -8.91
CA GLN A 47 -0.89 -10.07 -9.77
C GLN A 47 -2.27 -9.98 -9.07
N LYS A 48 -2.32 -9.38 -7.87
CA LYS A 48 -3.56 -9.14 -7.15
C LYS A 48 -4.41 -8.13 -7.90
N LYS A 49 -5.68 -8.47 -8.07
CA LYS A 49 -6.71 -7.65 -8.70
C LYS A 49 -7.51 -6.93 -7.62
N SER A 50 -7.84 -5.67 -7.86
CA SER A 50 -8.73 -4.86 -7.05
C SER A 50 -9.71 -4.11 -7.95
N HIS A 51 -10.93 -3.92 -7.46
CA HIS A 51 -11.92 -3.00 -8.06
C HIS A 51 -11.87 -1.60 -7.45
N ASP A 52 -11.00 -1.39 -6.45
CA ASP A 52 -10.83 -0.11 -5.81
C ASP A 52 -9.83 0.75 -6.61
N PHE A 53 -10.36 1.75 -7.31
CA PHE A 53 -9.60 2.71 -8.12
C PHE A 53 -9.09 3.91 -7.30
N SER A 54 -9.43 3.95 -6.01
CA SER A 54 -9.00 4.99 -5.06
C SER A 54 -7.50 4.89 -4.71
#